data_AF-A0A2D7ZQM6-F1
#
_entry.id   AF-A0A2D7ZQM6-F1
#
_cell.length_a   1.000
_cell.length_b   1.000
_cell.length_c   1.000
_cell.angle_alpha   90.00
_cell.angle_beta   90.00
_cell.angle_gamma   90.00
#
_symmetry.space_group_name_H-M   'P 1'
#
loop_
_entity.id
_entity.type
_entity.pdbx_description
1 polymer ?
#
loop_
_entity_poly.entity_id
_entity_poly.type
_entity_poly.pdbx_seq_one_letter_code
_entity_poly.pdbx_strand_id
1 'polypeptide(L)'
;MKKLSIAALLSVLVVTNSAVAQQLQPLPTTREDNYATAQRFANCSAWFGLMEVVATRTGMPETVTLAQGRARGWKVAGLLFMVEGMAPSRATEATATFDNLVEVRLMELKARYEQDAAFITESLPMEFARECEPLVPMQEKLIELMRRGPTEPQE
;
A
#
# COMPACT_ATOMS: atom_id res chain seq x y z
N MET A 1 -26.75 17.14 21.36
CA MET A 1 -25.51 16.76 20.63
C MET A 1 -25.25 15.27 20.88
N LYS A 2 -25.50 14.42 19.87
CA LYS A 2 -25.30 12.97 19.99
C LYS A 2 -23.80 12.68 19.86
N LYS A 3 -23.20 12.09 20.89
CA LYS A 3 -21.83 11.55 20.85
C LYS A 3 -21.84 10.35 19.90
N LEU A 4 -21.43 10.54 18.64
CA LEU A 4 -21.13 9.42 17.76
C LEU A 4 -19.87 8.75 18.30
N SER A 5 -20.01 7.51 18.79
CA SER A 5 -18.90 6.73 19.32
C SER A 5 -17.97 6.34 18.17
N ILE A 6 -16.78 6.95 18.16
CA ILE A 6 -15.65 6.72 17.23
C ILE A 6 -15.17 5.25 17.25
N ALA A 7 -15.61 4.46 18.24
CA ALA A 7 -15.36 3.02 18.32
C ALA A 7 -15.82 2.23 17.08
N ALA A 8 -16.77 2.74 16.29
CA ALA A 8 -17.21 2.10 15.04
C ALA A 8 -16.18 2.19 13.90
N LEU A 9 -15.22 3.12 13.94
CA LEU A 9 -14.17 3.23 12.90
C LEU A 9 -13.16 2.07 12.96
N LEU A 10 -12.99 1.42 14.12
CA LEU A 10 -12.00 0.36 14.31
C LEU A 10 -12.51 -1.05 13.96
N SER A 11 -13.82 -1.25 13.85
CA SER A 11 -14.40 -2.59 13.65
C SER A 11 -14.42 -3.07 12.19
N VAL A 12 -14.12 -2.20 11.22
CA VAL A 12 -14.24 -2.54 9.78
C VAL A 12 -12.93 -3.10 9.18
N LEU A 13 -11.83 -3.09 9.94
CA LEU A 13 -10.51 -3.57 9.47
C LEU A 13 -10.04 -4.86 10.15
N VAL A 14 -10.94 -5.58 10.86
CA VAL A 14 -10.63 -6.87 11.49
C VAL A 14 -11.29 -8.01 10.70
N VAL A 15 -10.53 -8.49 9.71
CA VAL A 15 -10.42 -9.87 9.20
C VAL A 15 -11.68 -10.75 9.22
N THR A 16 -12.19 -11.12 8.04
CA THR A 16 -12.66 -12.49 7.79
C THR A 16 -12.31 -12.97 6.39
N ASN A 17 -11.25 -13.79 6.34
CA ASN A 17 -11.07 -14.98 5.51
C ASN A 17 -12.32 -15.38 4.71
N SER A 18 -12.34 -15.05 3.43
CA SER A 18 -13.05 -15.88 2.46
C SER A 18 -11.98 -16.59 1.65
N ALA A 19 -11.97 -17.92 1.77
CA ALA A 19 -11.27 -18.83 0.88
C ALA A 19 -11.84 -18.69 -0.54
N VAL A 20 -11.64 -17.53 -1.16
CA VAL A 20 -11.52 -17.48 -2.61
C VAL A 20 -10.15 -18.07 -2.85
N ALA A 21 -10.08 -19.16 -3.60
CA ALA A 21 -8.84 -19.56 -4.23
C ALA A 21 -8.40 -18.39 -5.12
N GLN A 22 -7.72 -17.41 -4.52
CA GLN A 22 -7.12 -16.29 -5.22
C GLN A 22 -6.07 -16.95 -6.09
N GLN A 23 -6.39 -17.10 -7.37
CA GLN A 23 -5.37 -17.33 -8.38
C GLN A 23 -4.33 -16.24 -8.17
N LEU A 24 -3.17 -16.62 -7.63
CA LEU A 24 -2.01 -15.74 -7.57
C LEU A 24 -1.85 -15.20 -8.99
N GLN A 25 -2.00 -13.88 -9.14
CA GLN A 25 -1.64 -13.26 -10.40
C GLN A 25 -0.17 -13.65 -10.64
N PRO A 26 0.17 -14.23 -11.81
CA PRO A 26 1.54 -14.59 -12.09
C PRO A 26 2.40 -13.34 -11.95
N LEU A 27 3.63 -13.52 -11.44
CA LEU A 27 4.56 -12.41 -11.34
C LEU A 27 4.77 -11.81 -12.74
N PRO A 28 4.79 -10.47 -12.86
CA PRO A 28 5.07 -9.81 -14.12
C PRO A 28 6.44 -10.26 -14.68
N THR A 29 6.53 -10.43 -16.00
CA THR A 29 7.75 -10.93 -16.67
C THR A 29 8.38 -9.93 -17.62
N THR A 30 7.72 -8.79 -17.86
CA THR A 30 8.26 -7.69 -18.68
C THR A 30 8.56 -6.46 -17.83
N ARG A 31 9.47 -5.61 -18.31
CA ARG A 31 9.79 -4.34 -17.65
C ARG A 31 8.58 -3.41 -17.55
N GLU A 32 7.72 -3.40 -18.56
CA GLU A 32 6.50 -2.60 -18.58
C GLU A 32 5.52 -3.08 -17.52
N ASP A 33 5.32 -4.40 -17.41
CA ASP A 33 4.47 -5.01 -16.38
C ASP A 33 5.03 -4.78 -14.97
N ASN A 34 6.35 -4.80 -14.82
CA ASN A 34 7.03 -4.48 -13.56
C ASN A 34 6.79 -3.03 -13.14
N TYR A 35 6.93 -2.07 -14.05
CA TYR A 35 6.66 -0.66 -13.76
C TYR A 35 5.17 -0.41 -13.43
N ALA A 36 4.26 -1.00 -14.20
CA ALA A 36 2.82 -0.92 -13.93
C ALA A 36 2.46 -1.53 -12.57
N THR A 37 3.07 -2.67 -12.22
CA THR A 37 2.89 -3.30 -10.91
C THR A 37 3.43 -2.40 -9.80
N ALA A 38 4.64 -1.84 -9.94
CA ALA A 38 5.21 -0.90 -8.98
C ALA A 38 4.29 0.32 -8.76
N GLN A 39 3.70 0.88 -9.82
CA GLN A 39 2.75 1.98 -9.70
C GLN A 39 1.51 1.59 -8.88
N ARG A 40 0.99 0.37 -9.04
CA ARG A 40 -0.13 -0.12 -8.22
C ARG A 40 0.27 -0.23 -6.73
N PHE A 41 1.47 -0.72 -6.43
CA PHE A 41 2.01 -0.72 -5.06
C PHE A 41 2.20 0.69 -4.50
N ALA A 42 2.66 1.64 -5.32
CA ALA A 42 2.79 3.04 -4.93
C ALA A 42 1.43 3.65 -4.57
N ASN A 43 0.38 3.35 -5.34
CA ASN A 43 -0.98 3.78 -5.02
C ASN A 43 -1.45 3.22 -3.66
N CYS A 44 -1.18 1.95 -3.39
CA CYS A 44 -1.50 1.33 -2.10
C CYS A 44 -0.73 1.93 -0.93
N SER A 45 0.54 2.31 -1.14
CA SER A 45 1.30 3.08 -0.15
C SER A 45 0.67 4.46 0.12
N ALA A 46 0.19 5.15 -0.93
CA ALA A 46 -0.41 6.47 -0.81
C ALA A 46 -1.73 6.48 -0.01
N TRP A 47 -2.53 5.42 -0.09
CA TRP A 47 -3.73 5.26 0.74
C TRP A 47 -3.41 5.31 2.23
N PHE A 48 -2.35 4.64 2.68
CA PHE A 48 -1.89 4.71 4.07
C PHE A 48 -1.26 6.07 4.41
N GLY A 49 -0.63 6.74 3.44
CA GLY A 49 -0.20 8.14 3.60
C GLY A 49 -1.38 9.08 3.88
N LEU A 50 -2.55 8.86 3.26
CA LEU A 50 -3.75 9.62 3.59
C LEU A 50 -4.26 9.29 5.00
N MET A 51 -4.28 8.01 5.38
CA MET A 51 -4.67 7.59 6.74
C MET A 51 -3.78 8.24 7.81
N GLU A 52 -2.47 8.33 7.58
CA GLU A 52 -1.53 9.03 8.45
C GLU A 52 -1.89 10.52 8.59
N VAL A 53 -2.19 11.20 7.48
CA VAL A 53 -2.58 12.62 7.47
C VAL A 53 -3.86 12.83 8.29
N VAL A 54 -4.87 11.99 8.08
CA VAL A 54 -6.14 12.06 8.82
C VAL A 54 -5.90 11.78 10.31
N ALA A 55 -5.19 10.71 10.65
CA ALA A 55 -4.89 10.33 12.03
C ALA A 55 -4.08 11.39 12.78
N THR A 56 -3.14 12.04 12.09
CA THR A 56 -2.38 13.17 12.65
C THR A 56 -3.31 14.34 12.95
N ARG A 57 -4.19 14.70 12.02
CA ARG A 57 -5.17 15.79 12.20
C ARG A 57 -6.18 15.52 13.32
N THR A 58 -6.53 14.25 13.56
CA THR A 58 -7.51 13.86 14.59
C THR A 58 -6.89 13.46 15.93
N GLY A 59 -5.56 13.51 16.07
CA GLY A 59 -4.88 13.19 17.32
C GLY A 59 -4.86 11.70 17.68
N MET A 60 -4.71 10.81 16.68
CA MET A 60 -4.67 9.35 16.82
C MET A 60 -3.25 8.78 16.60
N PRO A 61 -2.32 8.90 17.57
CA PRO A 61 -0.91 8.59 17.37
C PRO A 61 -0.61 7.11 17.08
N GLU A 62 -1.40 6.18 17.64
CA GLU A 62 -1.27 4.75 17.35
C GLU A 62 -1.61 4.45 15.89
N THR A 63 -2.62 5.13 15.34
CA THR A 63 -3.01 5.00 13.93
C THR A 63 -1.97 5.59 12.99
N VAL A 64 -1.30 6.69 13.37
CA VAL A 64 -0.16 7.24 12.62
C VAL A 64 0.94 6.19 12.47
N THR A 65 1.36 5.57 13.58
CA THR A 65 2.43 4.56 13.57
C THR A 65 2.04 3.34 12.74
N LEU A 66 0.79 2.87 12.88
CA LEU A 66 0.26 1.78 12.08
C LEU A 66 0.26 2.10 10.58
N ALA A 67 -0.23 3.29 10.21
CA ALA A 67 -0.30 3.74 8.82
C ALA A 67 1.10 3.82 8.20
N GLN A 68 2.08 4.41 8.90
CA GLN A 68 3.47 4.47 8.45
C GLN A 68 4.07 3.08 8.23
N GLY A 69 3.84 2.16 9.17
CA GLY A 69 4.30 0.77 9.05
C GLY A 69 3.70 0.06 7.84
N ARG A 70 2.40 0.26 7.58
CA ARG A 70 1.72 -0.30 6.41
C ARG A 70 2.22 0.32 5.10
N ALA A 71 2.31 1.65 5.02
CA ALA A 71 2.85 2.36 3.86
C ALA A 71 4.26 1.84 3.49
N ARG A 72 5.13 1.67 4.50
CA ARG A 72 6.47 1.10 4.30
C ARG A 72 6.44 -0.30 3.70
N GLY A 73 5.54 -1.16 4.16
CA GLY A 73 5.39 -2.52 3.61
C GLY A 73 5.04 -2.51 2.13
N TRP A 74 4.10 -1.67 1.72
CA TRP A 74 3.72 -1.50 0.30
C TRP A 74 4.85 -0.89 -0.53
N LYS A 75 5.55 0.12 0.00
CA LYS A 75 6.71 0.72 -0.67
C LYS A 75 7.81 -0.29 -0.95
N VAL A 76 8.20 -1.08 0.05
CA VAL A 76 9.29 -2.05 -0.11
C VAL A 76 8.91 -3.11 -1.15
N ALA A 77 7.68 -3.63 -1.10
CA ALA A 77 7.21 -4.61 -2.10
C ALA A 77 7.19 -4.02 -3.53
N GLY A 78 6.73 -2.78 -3.69
CA GLY A 78 6.70 -2.12 -4.99
C GLY A 78 8.09 -1.80 -5.56
N LEU A 79 9.05 -1.43 -4.70
CA LEU A 79 10.43 -1.15 -5.10
C LEU A 79 11.12 -2.37 -5.72
N LEU A 80 10.77 -3.60 -5.30
CA LEU A 80 11.33 -4.82 -5.90
C LEU A 80 11.07 -4.88 -7.40
N PHE A 81 9.87 -4.54 -7.84
CA PHE A 81 9.53 -4.52 -9.26
C PHE A 81 10.23 -3.40 -10.02
N MET A 82 10.63 -2.32 -9.35
CA MET A 82 11.40 -1.27 -10.02
C MET A 82 12.88 -1.60 -10.13
N VAL A 83 13.47 -2.25 -9.13
CA VAL A 83 14.91 -2.56 -9.13
C VAL A 83 15.25 -3.82 -9.90
N GLU A 84 14.29 -4.73 -10.14
CA GLU A 84 14.50 -5.94 -10.92
C GLU A 84 14.86 -5.59 -12.39
N GLY A 85 16.10 -5.89 -12.78
CA GLY A 85 16.67 -5.52 -14.08
C GLY A 85 17.44 -4.19 -14.10
N MET A 86 17.63 -3.52 -12.95
CA MET A 86 18.43 -2.30 -12.84
C MET A 86 19.85 -2.55 -12.33
N ALA A 87 20.82 -1.82 -12.88
CA ALA A 87 22.18 -1.78 -12.33
C ALA A 87 22.16 -1.16 -10.92
N PRO A 88 23.00 -1.64 -9.97
CA PRO A 88 23.02 -1.13 -8.59
C PRO A 88 23.16 0.40 -8.46
N SER A 89 23.90 1.02 -9.38
CA SER A 89 24.09 2.48 -9.44
C SER A 89 22.80 3.27 -9.63
N ARG A 90 21.71 2.62 -10.08
CA ARG A 90 20.43 3.26 -10.36
C ARG A 90 19.36 2.97 -9.30
N ALA A 91 19.68 2.21 -8.24
CA ALA A 91 18.73 1.92 -7.16
C ALA A 91 18.19 3.18 -6.47
N THR A 92 19.00 4.24 -6.38
CA THR A 92 18.57 5.55 -5.86
C THR A 92 17.54 6.21 -6.78
N GLU A 93 17.70 6.12 -8.11
CA GLU A 93 16.72 6.62 -9.07
C GLU A 93 15.38 5.89 -8.91
N ALA A 94 15.41 4.57 -8.73
CA ALA A 94 14.20 3.78 -8.48
C ALA A 94 13.48 4.25 -7.20
N THR A 95 14.23 4.49 -6.12
CA THR A 95 13.61 4.98 -4.88
C THR A 95 12.92 6.34 -5.08
N ALA A 96 13.59 7.28 -5.74
CA ALA A 96 13.03 8.60 -6.03
C ALA A 96 11.81 8.53 -6.96
N THR A 97 11.89 7.72 -8.03
CA THR A 97 10.75 7.51 -8.94
C THR A 97 9.55 6.91 -8.23
N PHE A 98 9.76 5.92 -7.35
CA PHE A 98 8.67 5.32 -6.59
C PHE A 98 8.04 6.33 -5.62
N ASP A 99 8.87 7.10 -4.92
CA ASP A 99 8.39 8.13 -3.99
C ASP A 99 7.57 9.21 -4.72
N ASN A 100 7.97 9.60 -5.93
CA ASN A 100 7.18 10.50 -6.76
C ASN A 100 5.81 9.91 -7.12
N LEU A 101 5.72 8.60 -7.43
CA LEU A 101 4.43 7.94 -7.71
C LEU A 101 3.52 7.96 -6.47
N VAL A 102 4.08 7.68 -5.29
CA VAL A 102 3.35 7.75 -4.02
C VAL A 102 2.85 9.17 -3.77
N GLU A 103 3.70 10.18 -3.97
CA GLU A 103 3.36 11.59 -3.74
C GLU A 103 2.24 12.07 -4.66
N VAL A 104 2.31 11.75 -5.96
CA VAL A 104 1.26 12.10 -6.94
C VAL A 104 -0.09 11.55 -6.50
N ARG A 105 -0.16 10.26 -6.19
CA ARG A 105 -1.41 9.65 -5.74
C ARG A 105 -1.87 10.22 -4.40
N LEU A 106 -0.95 10.48 -3.47
CA LEU A 106 -1.30 11.08 -2.18
C LEU A 106 -1.88 12.48 -2.34
N MET A 107 -1.36 13.30 -3.27
CA MET A 107 -1.92 14.61 -3.58
C MET A 107 -3.35 14.50 -4.10
N GLU A 108 -3.64 13.58 -5.02
CA GLU A 108 -5.01 13.33 -5.50
C GLU A 108 -5.96 12.94 -4.36
N LEU A 109 -5.51 12.03 -3.50
CA LEU A 109 -6.30 11.56 -2.36
C LEU A 109 -6.57 12.67 -1.33
N LYS A 110 -5.57 13.51 -1.05
CA LYS A 110 -5.72 14.69 -0.18
C LYS A 110 -6.72 15.69 -0.78
N ALA A 111 -6.62 15.97 -2.07
CA ALA A 111 -7.55 16.87 -2.75
C ALA A 111 -8.99 16.38 -2.66
N ARG A 112 -9.22 15.06 -2.82
CA ARG A 112 -10.56 14.46 -2.65
C ARG A 112 -11.05 14.57 -1.21
N TYR A 113 -10.21 14.27 -0.23
CA TYR A 113 -10.57 14.42 1.18
C TYR A 113 -10.89 15.87 1.57
N GLU A 114 -10.18 16.85 1.00
CA GLU A 114 -10.43 18.27 1.24
C GLU A 114 -11.73 18.77 0.59
N GLN A 115 -12.14 18.16 -0.53
CA GLN A 115 -13.42 18.44 -1.18
C GLN A 115 -14.60 17.76 -0.48
N ASP A 116 -14.38 16.55 0.03
CA ASP A 116 -15.40 15.73 0.69
C ASP A 116 -14.78 14.96 1.87
N ALA A 117 -15.07 15.39 3.09
CA ALA A 117 -14.59 14.70 4.28
C ALA A 117 -15.27 13.34 4.50
N ALA A 118 -16.50 13.14 3.99
CA ALA A 118 -17.23 11.87 4.11
C ALA A 118 -16.58 10.76 3.27
N PHE A 119 -15.78 11.13 2.27
CA PHE A 119 -14.91 10.24 1.49
C PHE A 119 -14.16 9.22 2.36
N ILE A 120 -13.60 9.66 3.50
CA ILE A 120 -12.80 8.80 4.38
C ILE A 120 -13.63 7.67 5.00
N THR A 121 -14.88 7.95 5.37
CA THR A 121 -15.74 6.98 6.03
C THR A 121 -16.58 6.15 5.07
N GLU A 122 -16.91 6.71 3.90
CA GLU A 122 -17.89 6.11 2.99
C GLU A 122 -17.25 5.44 1.78
N SER A 123 -16.24 6.04 1.17
CA SER A 123 -15.68 5.55 -0.11
C SER A 123 -14.29 4.96 0.02
N LEU A 124 -13.45 5.50 0.90
CA LEU A 124 -12.06 5.10 1.04
C LEU A 124 -11.88 3.60 1.32
N PRO A 125 -12.64 2.95 2.22
CA PRO A 125 -12.50 1.51 2.44
C PRO A 125 -12.83 0.68 1.19
N MET A 126 -13.86 1.08 0.45
CA MET A 126 -14.29 0.38 -0.77
C MET A 126 -13.27 0.56 -1.91
N GLU A 127 -12.76 1.77 -2.09
CA GLU A 127 -11.76 2.06 -3.12
C GLU A 127 -10.43 1.40 -2.80
N PHE A 128 -10.01 1.42 -1.54
CA PHE A 128 -8.84 0.68 -1.08
C PHE A 128 -9.00 -0.82 -1.32
N ALA A 129 -10.14 -1.41 -0.93
CA ALA A 129 -10.41 -2.83 -1.13
C ALA A 129 -10.27 -3.21 -2.61
N ARG A 130 -10.92 -2.44 -3.49
CA ARG A 130 -10.87 -2.62 -4.94
C ARG A 130 -9.45 -2.52 -5.51
N GLU A 131 -8.67 -1.54 -5.07
CA GLU A 131 -7.34 -1.26 -5.65
C GLU A 131 -6.23 -2.14 -5.06
N CYS A 132 -6.30 -2.45 -3.77
CA CYS A 132 -5.18 -2.99 -2.99
C CYS A 132 -5.39 -4.42 -2.48
N GLU A 133 -6.61 -4.87 -2.16
CA GLU A 133 -6.82 -6.26 -1.73
C GLU A 133 -6.33 -7.30 -2.75
N PRO A 134 -6.52 -7.10 -4.08
CA PRO A 134 -5.98 -8.03 -5.07
C PRO A 134 -4.45 -8.19 -5.03
N LEU A 135 -3.73 -7.21 -4.46
CA LEU A 135 -2.28 -7.21 -4.37
C LEU A 135 -1.75 -7.75 -3.04
N VAL A 136 -2.61 -7.95 -2.04
CA VAL A 136 -2.21 -8.43 -0.70
C VAL A 136 -1.46 -9.77 -0.79
N PRO A 137 -1.93 -10.79 -1.52
CA PRO A 137 -1.20 -12.06 -1.59
C PRO A 137 0.22 -11.91 -2.17
N MET A 138 0.37 -11.04 -3.17
CA MET A 138 1.67 -10.73 -3.77
C MET A 138 2.56 -9.97 -2.77
N GLN A 139 2.02 -8.98 -2.06
CA GLN A 139 2.73 -8.20 -1.06
C GLN A 139 3.24 -9.08 0.09
N GLU A 140 2.39 -9.98 0.59
CA GLU A 140 2.74 -10.94 1.64
C GLU A 140 3.83 -11.91 1.15
N LYS A 141 3.71 -12.40 -0.08
CA LYS A 141 4.71 -13.30 -0.66
C LYS A 141 6.07 -12.64 -0.81
N LEU A 142 6.11 -11.40 -1.28
CA LEU A 142 7.36 -10.64 -1.42
C LEU A 142 8.00 -10.36 -0.04
N ILE A 143 7.18 -10.02 0.97
CA ILE A 143 7.67 -9.83 2.34
C ILE A 143 8.21 -11.14 2.92
N GLU A 144 7.52 -12.26 2.70
CA GLU A 144 7.99 -13.59 3.10
C GLU A 144 9.36 -13.89 2.47
N LEU A 145 9.52 -13.67 1.17
CA LEU A 145 10.79 -13.88 0.46
C LEU A 145 11.91 -12.98 1.00
N MET A 146 11.65 -11.69 1.22
CA MET A 146 12.63 -10.76 1.80
C MET A 146 13.07 -11.17 3.21
N ARG A 147 12.15 -11.70 4.03
CA ARG A 147 12.46 -12.17 5.39
C ARG A 147 13.29 -13.44 5.41
N ARG A 148 13.08 -14.34 4.44
CA ARG A 148 13.85 -15.59 4.33
C ARG A 148 15.30 -15.35 3.89
N GLY A 149 15.58 -14.21 3.28
CA GLY A 149 16.90 -13.94 2.69
C GLY A 149 17.15 -14.81 1.45
N PRO A 150 18.37 -14.79 0.90
CA PRO A 150 18.72 -15.65 -0.22
C PRO A 150 18.56 -17.11 0.22
N THR A 151 17.65 -17.85 -0.41
CA THR A 151 17.74 -19.31 -0.37
C THR A 151 19.02 -19.69 -1.10
N GLU A 152 19.96 -20.30 -0.38
CA GLU A 152 21.15 -20.91 -1.00
C GLU A 152 20.70 -21.74 -2.22
N PRO A 153 21.43 -21.67 -3.34
CA PRO A 153 21.16 -22.56 -4.46
C PRO A 153 21.17 -24.00 -3.93
N GLN A 154 20.07 -24.72 -4.12
CA GLN A 154 20.12 -26.17 -3.98
C GLN A 154 21.00 -26.68 -5.12
N GLU A 155 22.26 -27.02 -4.79
CA GLU A 155 23.16 -27.78 -5.66
C GLU A 155 22.55 -29.14 -6.06
#